data_AF-A0A914EZA9-F1
#
_entry.id   AF-A0A914EZA9-F1
#
_cell.length_a   1.000
_cell.length_b   1.000
_cell.length_c   1.000
_cell.angle_alpha   90.00
_cell.angle_beta   90.00
_cell.angle_gamma   90.00
#
_symmetry.space_group_name_H-M   'P 1'
#
loop_
_entity.id
_entity.type
_entity.pdbx_description
1 polymer ?
#
loop_
_entity_poly.entity_id
_entity_poly.type
_entity_poly.pdbx_seq_one_letter_code
_entity_poly.pdbx_strand_id
1 'polypeptide(L)'
;MENVSITDFECLANDGNEFFIARIYRSKGEVDFDGLQNIINAQLGGFEEIHGYFFPCLKPKCRQSAAKQMEETFAALEDNELEIDKLWLDIQVHGGNWGDDKDHNRAFIKELIVEAEKRIEKVGIYTQNDSWKNIVGLDWNFAKNKYLWYPRFNRTPVSLPGL
;
A
#
# COMPACT_ATOMS: atom_id res chain seq x y z
N MET A 1 11.20 -0.77 3.04
CA MET A 1 10.87 -1.88 3.95
C MET A 1 12.22 -2.33 4.50
N GLU A 2 12.33 -3.39 5.29
CA GLU A 2 13.65 -4.07 5.38
C GLU A 2 13.69 -5.17 4.32
N ASN A 3 14.88 -5.48 3.81
CA ASN A 3 15.05 -6.57 2.86
C ASN A 3 14.86 -7.91 3.59
N VAL A 4 14.06 -8.80 3.01
CA VAL A 4 13.76 -10.14 3.53
C VAL A 4 14.35 -11.16 2.57
N SER A 5 15.04 -12.18 3.10
CA SER A 5 15.72 -13.16 2.25
C SER A 5 14.74 -14.11 1.55
N ILE A 6 15.18 -14.72 0.45
CA ILE A 6 14.40 -15.77 -0.25
C ILE A 6 14.07 -16.92 0.71
N THR A 7 15.04 -17.38 1.51
CA THR A 7 14.85 -18.47 2.47
C THR A 7 13.83 -18.15 3.56
N ASP A 8 13.71 -16.88 3.96
CA ASP A 8 12.67 -16.47 4.91
C ASP A 8 11.28 -16.51 4.24
N PHE A 9 11.18 -16.09 2.97
CA PHE A 9 9.94 -16.24 2.22
C PHE A 9 9.57 -17.70 1.95
N GLU A 10 10.52 -18.56 1.62
CA GLU A 10 10.30 -20.01 1.52
C GLU A 10 9.74 -20.59 2.83
N CYS A 11 10.29 -20.17 3.96
CA CYS A 11 9.78 -20.56 5.27
C CYS A 11 8.31 -20.13 5.45
N LEU A 12 7.99 -18.87 5.15
CA LEU A 12 6.62 -18.34 5.27
C LEU A 12 5.63 -19.02 4.31
N ALA A 13 6.03 -19.29 3.07
CA ALA A 13 5.20 -20.00 2.10
C ALA A 13 4.93 -21.44 2.55
N ASN A 14 5.95 -22.15 3.06
CA ASN A 14 5.81 -23.50 3.60
C ASN A 14 4.95 -23.57 4.87
N ASP A 15 4.85 -22.47 5.63
CA ASP A 15 3.94 -22.33 6.77
C ASP A 15 2.48 -22.01 6.36
N GLY A 16 2.22 -21.92 5.05
CA GLY A 16 0.87 -21.75 4.49
C GLY A 16 0.45 -20.29 4.29
N ASN A 17 1.39 -19.34 4.26
CA ASN A 17 1.08 -17.96 3.88
C ASN A 17 0.90 -17.87 2.36
N GLU A 18 -0.27 -17.42 1.91
CA GLU A 18 -0.65 -17.47 0.48
C GLU A 18 -0.35 -16.18 -0.29
N PHE A 19 -0.22 -15.05 0.39
CA PHE A 19 0.04 -13.76 -0.23
C PHE A 19 1.05 -12.92 0.53
N PHE A 20 1.74 -12.04 -0.19
CA PHE A 20 2.67 -11.07 0.39
C PHE A 20 2.28 -9.64 -0.02
N ILE A 21 2.47 -8.65 0.87
CA ILE A 21 2.21 -7.23 0.57
C ILE A 21 3.50 -6.42 0.76
N ALA A 22 4.10 -5.96 -0.32
CA ALA A 22 5.32 -5.16 -0.32
C ALA A 22 5.03 -3.64 -0.29
N ARG A 23 5.87 -2.83 0.37
CA ARG A 23 5.81 -1.36 0.17
C ARG A 23 6.45 -1.02 -1.16
N ILE A 24 5.75 -0.34 -2.06
CA ILE A 24 6.32 0.08 -3.35
C ILE A 24 6.72 1.54 -3.32
N TYR A 25 5.98 2.39 -2.61
CA TYR A 25 6.24 3.82 -2.53
C TYR A 25 6.17 4.32 -1.10
N ARG A 26 7.06 5.25 -0.77
CA ARG A 26 7.27 5.75 0.59
C ARG A 26 6.59 7.09 0.78
N SER A 27 6.14 7.35 2.01
CA SER A 27 5.68 8.66 2.49
C SER A 27 6.78 9.74 2.53
N LYS A 28 7.90 9.50 1.83
CA LYS A 28 9.02 10.40 1.59
C LYS A 28 9.06 10.92 0.15
N GLY A 29 8.15 10.45 -0.73
CA GLY A 29 8.08 10.88 -2.13
C GLY A 29 9.07 10.15 -3.03
N GLU A 30 9.23 8.85 -2.82
CA GLU A 30 10.21 8.01 -3.53
C GLU A 30 9.81 6.53 -3.48
N VAL A 31 10.21 5.80 -4.52
CA VAL A 31 10.08 4.32 -4.62
C VAL A 31 10.85 3.64 -3.48
N ASP A 32 10.35 2.51 -3.00
CA ASP A 32 10.98 1.66 -2.00
C ASP A 32 11.67 0.46 -2.66
N PHE A 33 12.96 0.61 -2.97
CA PHE A 33 13.73 -0.46 -3.65
C PHE A 33 13.86 -1.73 -2.80
N ASP A 34 13.86 -1.63 -1.46
CA ASP A 34 13.84 -2.82 -0.61
C ASP A 34 12.52 -3.58 -0.76
N GLY A 35 11.41 -2.85 -0.93
CA GLY A 35 10.12 -3.47 -1.18
C GLY A 35 10.03 -4.12 -2.57
N LEU A 36 10.60 -3.50 -3.61
CA LEU A 36 10.71 -4.14 -4.93
C LEU A 36 11.55 -5.42 -4.86
N GLN A 37 12.69 -5.38 -4.18
CA GLN A 37 13.50 -6.58 -3.99
C GLN A 37 12.77 -7.66 -3.21
N ASN A 38 11.92 -7.28 -2.26
CA ASN A 38 11.09 -8.24 -1.53
C ASN A 38 10.00 -8.87 -2.40
N ILE A 39 9.50 -8.20 -3.44
CA ILE A 39 8.59 -8.84 -4.41
C ILE A 39 9.31 -9.98 -5.12
N ILE A 40 10.52 -9.70 -5.64
CA ILE A 40 11.37 -10.71 -6.30
C ILE A 40 11.63 -11.88 -5.35
N ASN A 41 12.04 -11.58 -4.12
CA ASN A 41 12.38 -12.59 -3.15
C ASN A 41 11.15 -13.42 -2.71
N ALA A 42 9.97 -12.81 -2.60
CA ALA A 42 8.73 -13.50 -2.28
C ALA A 42 8.30 -14.46 -3.39
N GLN A 43 8.37 -14.01 -4.65
CA GLN A 43 8.07 -14.85 -5.82
C GLN A 43 9.02 -16.04 -5.91
N LEU A 44 10.33 -15.80 -5.75
CA LEU A 44 11.33 -16.88 -5.70
C LEU A 44 11.15 -17.80 -4.48
N GLY A 45 10.62 -17.26 -3.39
CA GLY A 45 10.29 -18.02 -2.18
C GLY A 45 8.94 -18.76 -2.23
N GLY A 46 8.23 -18.72 -3.35
CA GLY A 46 7.02 -19.52 -3.56
C GLY A 46 5.69 -18.81 -3.27
N PHE A 47 5.67 -17.48 -3.11
CA PHE A 47 4.41 -16.74 -3.06
C PHE A 47 3.82 -16.55 -4.46
N GLU A 48 2.54 -16.89 -4.62
CA GLU A 48 1.81 -16.76 -5.89
C GLU A 48 0.98 -15.47 -5.97
N GLU A 49 0.44 -14.96 -4.85
CA GLU A 49 -0.30 -13.69 -4.83
C GLU A 49 0.57 -12.57 -4.23
N ILE A 50 0.92 -11.59 -5.05
CA ILE A 50 1.77 -10.45 -4.67
C ILE A 50 0.93 -9.18 -4.69
N HIS A 51 0.88 -8.48 -3.57
CA HIS A 51 0.30 -7.15 -3.47
C HIS A 51 1.36 -6.08 -3.27
N GLY A 52 1.05 -4.88 -3.73
CA GLY A 52 1.77 -3.67 -3.40
C GLY A 52 0.98 -2.80 -2.42
N TYR A 53 1.68 -2.04 -1.59
CA TYR A 53 1.10 -0.86 -0.97
C TYR A 53 1.89 0.41 -1.29
N PHE A 54 1.14 1.47 -1.52
CA PHE A 54 1.63 2.79 -1.86
C PHE A 54 1.33 3.74 -0.71
N PHE A 55 2.38 4.27 -0.08
CA PHE A 55 2.23 5.28 0.97
C PHE A 55 2.46 6.66 0.33
N PRO A 56 1.39 7.45 0.06
CA PRO A 56 1.51 8.76 -0.56
C PRO A 56 2.40 9.70 0.25
N CYS A 57 3.02 10.67 -0.41
CA CYS A 57 3.64 11.81 0.27
C CYS A 57 2.96 13.12 -0.10
N LEU A 58 2.33 13.79 0.86
CA LEU A 58 1.72 15.12 0.66
C LEU A 58 2.41 16.22 1.49
N LYS A 59 3.49 15.88 2.20
CA LYS A 59 4.26 16.88 2.95
C LYS A 59 4.76 17.98 2.01
N PRO A 60 4.93 19.23 2.47
CA PRO A 60 5.42 20.33 1.62
C PRO A 60 6.74 20.07 0.89
N LYS A 61 7.58 19.16 1.41
CA LYS A 61 8.83 18.73 0.79
C LYS A 61 8.63 17.78 -0.41
N CYS A 62 7.49 17.10 -0.47
CA CYS A 62 7.09 16.24 -1.57
C CYS A 62 6.41 17.11 -2.60
N ARG A 63 7.11 17.36 -3.71
CA ARG A 63 6.67 18.29 -4.76
C ARG A 63 5.88 17.58 -5.87
N GLN A 64 5.79 16.25 -5.81
CA GLN A 64 5.14 15.43 -6.82
C GLN A 64 3.61 15.42 -6.65
N SER A 65 2.89 15.58 -7.76
CA SER A 65 1.44 15.34 -7.82
C SER A 65 1.12 13.86 -7.58
N ALA A 66 -0.15 13.54 -7.27
CA ALA A 66 -0.60 12.17 -7.14
C ALA A 66 -0.30 11.35 -8.41
N ALA A 67 -0.55 11.93 -9.59
CA ALA A 67 -0.23 11.31 -10.86
C ALA A 67 1.26 10.98 -11.02
N LYS A 68 2.16 11.89 -10.61
CA LYS A 68 3.60 11.65 -10.70
C LYS A 68 4.05 10.54 -9.74
N GLN A 69 3.50 10.50 -8.52
CA GLN A 69 3.84 9.42 -7.58
C GLN A 69 3.34 8.05 -8.07
N MET A 70 2.16 7.99 -8.70
CA MET A 70 1.66 6.78 -9.36
C MET A 70 2.50 6.40 -10.58
N GLU A 71 2.88 7.35 -11.42
CA GLU A 71 3.78 7.13 -12.55
C GLU A 71 5.11 6.52 -12.09
N GLU A 72 5.77 7.11 -11.09
CA GLU A 72 7.02 6.59 -10.53
C GLU A 72 6.86 5.18 -9.95
N THR A 73 5.72 4.88 -9.32
CA THR A 73 5.42 3.57 -8.73
C THR A 73 5.35 2.50 -9.82
N PHE A 74 4.58 2.74 -10.88
CA PHE A 74 4.40 1.74 -11.95
C PHE A 74 5.58 1.68 -12.91
N ALA A 75 6.27 2.80 -13.17
CA ALA A 75 7.52 2.78 -13.92
C ALA A 75 8.57 1.91 -13.22
N ALA A 76 8.68 2.02 -11.88
CA ALA A 76 9.64 1.19 -11.16
C ALA A 76 9.27 -0.30 -11.14
N LEU A 77 7.98 -0.65 -11.15
CA LEU A 77 7.55 -2.04 -11.34
C LEU A 77 7.91 -2.54 -12.75
N GLU A 78 7.59 -1.76 -13.78
CA GLU A 78 7.88 -2.08 -15.19
C GLU A 78 9.38 -2.23 -15.46
N ASP A 79 10.19 -1.27 -14.99
CA ASP A 79 11.65 -1.27 -15.13
C ASP A 79 12.33 -2.49 -14.46
N ASN A 80 11.66 -3.11 -13.48
CA ASN A 80 12.14 -4.32 -12.78
C ASN A 80 11.40 -5.59 -13.22
N GLU A 81 10.55 -5.52 -14.26
CA GLU A 81 9.76 -6.64 -14.77
C GLU A 81 8.88 -7.30 -13.68
N LEU A 82 8.32 -6.48 -12.78
CA LEU A 82 7.51 -6.94 -11.65
C LEU A 82 6.02 -6.71 -11.90
N GLU A 83 5.22 -7.74 -11.62
CA GLU A 83 3.77 -7.67 -11.60
C GLU A 83 3.23 -7.79 -10.16
N ILE A 84 2.11 -7.13 -9.90
CA ILE A 84 1.36 -7.22 -8.63
C ILE A 84 -0.13 -7.46 -8.94
N ASP A 85 -0.80 -8.22 -8.09
CA ASP A 85 -2.22 -8.57 -8.20
C ASP A 85 -3.15 -7.48 -7.68
N LYS A 86 -2.67 -6.65 -6.74
CA LYS A 86 -3.47 -5.63 -6.06
C LYS A 86 -2.59 -4.51 -5.53
N LEU A 87 -3.06 -3.27 -5.66
CA LEU A 87 -2.41 -2.09 -5.07
C LEU A 87 -3.27 -1.53 -3.94
N TRP A 88 -2.69 -1.44 -2.74
CA TRP A 88 -3.29 -0.81 -1.57
C TRP A 88 -2.79 0.62 -1.41
N LEU A 89 -3.69 1.60 -1.42
CA LEU A 89 -3.36 2.97 -1.07
C LEU A 89 -3.41 3.11 0.46
N ASP A 90 -2.26 3.39 1.07
CA ASP A 90 -2.13 3.58 2.52
C ASP A 90 -2.57 5.00 2.92
N ILE A 91 -3.85 5.13 3.27
CA ILE A 91 -4.51 6.39 3.62
C ILE A 91 -4.68 6.46 5.14
N GLN A 92 -3.60 6.80 5.84
CA GLN A 92 -3.60 6.89 7.31
C GLN A 92 -3.00 8.20 7.84
N VAL A 93 -3.48 8.65 9.01
CA VAL A 93 -2.90 9.77 9.74
C VAL A 93 -1.61 9.28 10.40
N HIS A 94 -0.49 9.45 9.71
CA HIS A 94 0.82 9.09 10.22
C HIS A 94 1.86 10.13 9.80
N GLY A 95 2.73 10.51 10.75
CA GLY A 95 3.88 11.37 10.51
C GLY A 95 3.56 12.78 9.98
N GLY A 96 2.33 13.28 10.14
CA GLY A 96 1.91 14.60 9.64
C GLY A 96 1.87 14.68 8.11
N ASN A 97 1.54 13.58 7.44
CA ASN A 97 1.51 13.54 5.97
C ASN A 97 0.31 14.25 5.35
N TRP A 98 -0.82 14.31 6.05
CA TRP A 98 -2.07 14.89 5.58
C TRP A 98 -2.34 16.22 6.28
N GLY A 99 -2.77 17.23 5.52
CA GLY A 99 -3.24 18.51 6.07
C GLY A 99 -4.72 18.45 6.46
N ASP A 100 -5.21 19.53 7.07
CA ASP A 100 -6.60 19.63 7.53
C ASP A 100 -7.60 19.96 6.41
N ASP A 101 -7.12 20.36 5.22
CA ASP A 101 -7.97 20.61 4.05
C ASP A 101 -8.44 19.29 3.43
N LYS A 102 -9.65 18.89 3.82
CA LYS A 102 -10.27 17.65 3.35
C LYS A 102 -10.55 17.67 1.86
N ASP A 103 -10.88 18.81 1.26
CA ASP A 103 -11.19 18.86 -0.18
C ASP A 103 -9.92 18.69 -1.00
N HIS A 104 -8.80 19.27 -0.56
CA HIS A 104 -7.48 18.97 -1.12
C HIS A 104 -7.11 17.48 -0.99
N ASN A 105 -7.27 16.90 0.20
CA ASN A 105 -6.98 15.48 0.43
C ASN A 105 -7.85 14.57 -0.45
N ARG A 106 -9.16 14.85 -0.55
CA ARG A 106 -10.10 14.12 -1.41
C ARG A 106 -9.70 14.20 -2.87
N ALA A 107 -9.31 15.38 -3.36
CA ALA A 107 -8.85 15.56 -4.73
C ALA A 107 -7.58 14.73 -5.01
N PHE A 108 -6.61 14.77 -4.10
CA PHE A 108 -5.37 14.00 -4.21
C PHE A 108 -5.62 12.49 -4.22
N ILE A 109 -6.43 11.97 -3.28
CA ILE A 109 -6.77 10.54 -3.22
C ILE A 109 -7.57 10.10 -4.44
N LYS A 110 -8.51 10.93 -4.91
CA LYS A 110 -9.25 10.66 -6.14
C LYS A 110 -8.30 10.52 -7.33
N GLU A 111 -7.32 11.41 -7.46
CA GLU A 111 -6.32 11.32 -8.52
C GLU A 111 -5.46 10.07 -8.39
N LEU A 112 -4.98 9.71 -7.18
CA LEU A 112 -4.26 8.45 -6.96
C LEU A 112 -5.06 7.23 -7.45
N ILE A 113 -6.35 7.16 -7.07
CA ILE A 113 -7.23 6.06 -7.46
C ILE A 113 -7.37 6.01 -8.99
N VAL A 114 -7.71 7.14 -9.61
CA VAL A 114 -7.91 7.20 -11.07
C VAL A 114 -6.65 6.83 -11.83
N GLU A 115 -5.48 7.27 -11.37
CA GLU A 115 -4.20 6.97 -12.03
C GLU A 115 -3.74 5.52 -11.80
N ALA A 116 -4.04 4.94 -10.64
CA ALA A 116 -3.79 3.52 -10.38
C ALA A 116 -4.67 2.63 -11.26
N GLU A 117 -5.97 2.95 -11.38
CA GLU A 117 -6.94 2.14 -12.14
C GLU A 117 -6.68 2.10 -13.66
N LYS A 118 -5.86 3.01 -14.18
CA LYS A 118 -5.38 2.94 -15.57
C LYS A 118 -4.36 1.80 -15.79
N ARG A 119 -3.76 1.28 -14.72
CA ARG A 119 -2.59 0.41 -14.75
C ARG A 119 -2.80 -0.91 -14.02
N ILE A 120 -3.74 -0.97 -13.07
CA ILE A 120 -4.09 -2.19 -12.34
C ILE A 120 -5.60 -2.27 -12.07
N GLU A 121 -6.15 -3.48 -12.18
CA GLU A 121 -7.59 -3.71 -11.99
C GLU A 121 -8.01 -3.62 -10.52
N LYS A 122 -7.20 -4.16 -9.60
CA LYS A 122 -7.54 -4.24 -8.17
C LYS A 122 -6.85 -3.13 -7.39
N VAL A 123 -7.59 -2.05 -7.14
CA VAL A 123 -7.17 -0.96 -6.24
C VAL A 123 -7.96 -1.02 -4.93
N GLY A 124 -7.24 -1.06 -3.82
CA GLY A 124 -7.79 -1.08 -2.46
C GLY A 124 -7.33 0.11 -1.61
N ILE A 125 -8.03 0.35 -0.51
CA ILE A 125 -7.70 1.36 0.48
C ILE A 125 -7.31 0.67 1.79
N TYR A 126 -6.11 0.97 2.29
CA TYR A 126 -5.76 0.70 3.67
C TYR A 126 -6.06 1.94 4.52
N THR A 127 -6.97 1.81 5.48
CA THR A 127 -7.32 2.90 6.41
C THR A 127 -8.11 2.39 7.60
N GLN A 128 -8.18 3.20 8.67
CA GLN A 128 -9.05 2.98 9.81
C GLN A 128 -10.02 4.16 10.00
N ASN A 129 -11.08 3.98 10.79
CA ASN A 129 -12.17 4.95 10.92
C ASN A 129 -11.69 6.37 11.26
N ASP A 130 -10.84 6.52 12.27
CA ASP A 130 -10.32 7.84 12.67
C ASP A 130 -9.45 8.49 11.59
N SER A 131 -8.61 7.70 10.91
CA SER A 131 -7.81 8.19 9.80
C SER A 131 -8.70 8.70 8.66
N TRP A 132 -9.69 7.90 8.24
CA TRP A 132 -10.60 8.27 7.16
C TRP A 132 -11.42 9.51 7.51
N LYS A 133 -12.00 9.56 8.72
CA LYS A 133 -12.75 10.72 9.22
C LYS A 133 -11.93 12.01 9.20
N ASN A 134 -10.66 11.94 9.62
CA ASN A 134 -9.78 13.09 9.71
C ASN A 134 -9.28 13.54 8.33
N ILE A 135 -8.90 12.61 7.45
CA ILE A 135 -8.32 12.93 6.14
C ILE A 135 -9.39 13.39 5.15
N VAL A 136 -10.51 12.65 5.04
CA VAL A 136 -11.52 12.86 3.99
C VAL A 136 -12.94 13.07 4.50
N GLY A 137 -13.23 12.78 5.78
CA GLY A 137 -14.58 12.84 6.31
C GLY A 137 -15.42 11.61 5.93
N LEU A 138 -16.28 11.18 6.85
CA LEU A 138 -17.06 9.95 6.72
C LEU A 138 -18.17 10.05 5.66
N ASP A 139 -18.54 11.27 5.26
CA ASP A 139 -19.49 11.57 4.21
C ASP A 139 -18.91 11.33 2.80
N TRP A 140 -17.59 11.28 2.66
CA TRP A 140 -16.95 11.11 1.36
C TRP A 140 -17.03 9.65 0.89
N ASN A 141 -17.66 9.44 -0.27
CA ASN A 141 -18.05 8.11 -0.75
C ASN A 141 -17.43 7.71 -2.10
N PHE A 142 -16.47 8.49 -2.63
CA PHE A 142 -15.85 8.21 -3.93
C PHE A 142 -15.18 6.82 -3.96
N ALA A 143 -14.53 6.43 -2.86
CA ALA A 143 -13.83 5.14 -2.73
C ALA A 143 -14.73 3.98 -2.22
N LYS A 144 -16.06 4.15 -2.13
CA LYS A 144 -16.96 3.17 -1.49
C LYS A 144 -16.98 1.77 -2.13
N ASN A 145 -16.62 1.69 -3.42
CA ASN A 145 -16.60 0.44 -4.19
C ASN A 145 -15.20 -0.19 -4.26
N LYS A 146 -14.21 0.34 -3.53
CA LYS A 146 -12.85 -0.21 -3.50
C LYS A 146 -12.74 -1.28 -2.43
N TYR A 147 -11.75 -2.17 -2.60
CA TYR A 147 -11.37 -3.11 -1.54
C TYR A 147 -10.94 -2.35 -0.29
N LEU A 148 -11.23 -2.89 0.90
CA LEU A 148 -10.88 -2.27 2.17
C LEU A 148 -9.97 -3.20 2.97
N TRP A 149 -8.77 -2.73 3.30
CA TRP A 149 -7.90 -3.33 4.30
C TRP A 149 -7.99 -2.49 5.57
N TYR A 150 -8.81 -2.94 6.51
CA TYR A 150 -9.10 -2.21 7.75
C TYR A 150 -8.26 -2.78 8.92
N PRO A 151 -7.22 -2.08 9.41
CA PRO A 151 -6.44 -2.57 10.53
C PRO A 151 -7.25 -2.47 11.82
N ARG A 152 -7.28 -3.56 12.59
CA ARG A 152 -7.79 -3.59 13.95
C ARG A 152 -6.80 -4.31 14.85
N PHE A 153 -6.09 -3.56 15.68
CA PHE A 153 -5.14 -4.12 16.63
C PHE A 153 -5.87 -4.60 17.89
N ASN A 154 -6.17 -5.88 17.97
CA ASN A 154 -6.64 -6.50 19.20
C ASN A 154 -5.41 -6.79 20.07
N ARG A 155 -5.22 -6.03 21.16
CA ARG A 155 -4.09 -6.21 22.10
C ARG A 155 -4.20 -7.46 22.98
N THR A 156 -5.13 -8.37 22.66
CA THR A 156 -5.32 -9.62 23.38
C THR A 156 -4.74 -10.73 22.50
N PRO A 157 -3.72 -11.46 22.95
CA PRO A 157 -3.24 -12.64 22.23
C PRO A 157 -4.42 -13.60 22.03
N VAL A 158 -4.67 -13.98 20.78
CA VAL A 158 -5.51 -15.15 20.52
C VAL A 158 -4.60 -16.34 20.84
N SER A 159 -4.85 -17.03 21.95
CA SER A 159 -4.22 -18.34 22.16
C SER A 159 -4.66 -19.24 21.00
N LEU A 160 -3.74 -19.61 20.12
CA LEU A 160 -3.97 -20.70 19.20
C LEU A 160 -4.15 -21.95 20.05
N PRO A 161 -5.30 -22.64 20.03
CA PRO A 161 -5.43 -23.90 20.73
C PRO A 161 -4.56 -24.92 19.99
N GLY A 162 -3.37 -25.24 20.53
CA GLY A 162 -2.59 -26.41 20.08
C GLY A 162 -1.10 -26.25 19.79
N LEU A 163 -0.39 -25.31 20.42
CA LEU A 163 1.07 -25.43 20.64
C LEU A 163 1.39 -25.40 22.13
#